data_AF-A0A9E1FBX1-F1
#
_entry.id   AF-A0A9E1FBX1-F1
#
_cell.length_a   1.000
_cell.length_b   1.000
_cell.length_c   1.000
_cell.angle_alpha   90.00
_cell.angle_beta   90.00
_cell.angle_gamma   90.00
#
_symmetry.space_group_name_H-M   'P 1'
#
loop_
_entity.id
_entity.type
_entity.pdbx_description
1 polymer ?
#
loop_
_entity_poly.entity_id
_entity_poly.type
_entity_poly.pdbx_seq_one_letter_code
_entity_poly.pdbx_strand_id
1 'polypeptide(L)'
;MEWNIKKYLSIKIFFLAATFLIGIAVVVTDLFIGVSSPERLLIKIIVVIIASCIAFYIPGLLRSIYKRGEIHKKRQELRFLKKIFVMSGSVKPVDYMQVVNAMYERSFYYRQDLERIMDVLRKSNIDKEDFFSELLIETEDIDSKLFYEKLSIGFLFDFDLAIRNIEADFSQEKRAYARFIKKRVNFIHIIGITGLFIAMAILLIYMLQPWLDAMNFQLL
;
A
#
# COMPACT_ATOMS: atom_id res chain seq x y z
N MET A 1 -1.06 1.59 -22.41
CA MET A 1 -0.72 0.64 -21.33
C MET A 1 0.46 -0.30 -21.69
N GLU A 2 0.65 -0.67 -22.95
CA GLU A 2 1.71 -1.59 -23.42
C GLU A 2 3.16 -1.09 -23.26
N TRP A 3 3.40 0.22 -23.38
CA TRP A 3 4.75 0.81 -23.29
C TRP A 3 5.42 0.57 -21.92
N ASN A 4 4.62 0.44 -20.86
CA ASN A 4 5.09 0.20 -19.50
C ASN A 4 5.48 -1.28 -19.26
N ILE A 5 5.00 -2.22 -20.10
CA ILE A 5 5.27 -3.66 -19.95
C ILE A 5 6.66 -4.00 -20.51
N LYS A 6 7.01 -3.50 -21.71
CA LYS A 6 8.33 -3.75 -22.32
C LYS A 6 9.47 -3.17 -21.48
N LYS A 7 9.32 -1.94 -20.97
CA LYS A 7 10.32 -1.31 -20.10
C LYS A 7 10.49 -2.07 -18.78
N TYR A 8 9.39 -2.55 -18.20
CA TYR A 8 9.41 -3.34 -16.98
C TYR A 8 10.06 -4.72 -17.17
N LEU A 9 9.76 -5.40 -18.28
CA LEU A 9 10.39 -6.67 -18.64
C LEU A 9 11.90 -6.49 -18.84
N SER A 10 12.30 -5.41 -19.53
CA SER A 10 13.71 -5.06 -19.74
C SER A 10 14.45 -4.80 -18.42
N ILE A 11 13.85 -4.09 -17.47
CA ILE A 11 14.44 -3.87 -16.13
C ILE A 11 14.61 -5.20 -15.37
N LYS A 12 13.62 -6.09 -15.43
CA LYS A 12 13.73 -7.41 -14.80
C LYS A 12 14.84 -8.27 -15.38
N ILE A 13 14.93 -8.30 -16.72
CA ILE A 13 15.98 -9.03 -17.43
C ILE A 13 17.36 -8.45 -17.11
N PHE A 14 17.46 -7.11 -17.01
CA PHE A 14 18.71 -6.44 -16.62
C PHE A 14 19.17 -6.84 -15.21
N PHE A 15 18.29 -6.81 -14.21
CA PHE A 15 18.64 -7.23 -12.85
C PHE A 15 19.04 -8.71 -12.79
N LEU A 16 18.33 -9.58 -13.50
CA LEU A 16 18.65 -11.01 -13.57
C LEU A 16 20.01 -11.25 -14.25
N ALA A 17 20.26 -10.62 -15.39
CA ALA A 17 21.52 -10.75 -16.12
C ALA A 17 22.70 -10.19 -15.30
N ALA A 18 22.51 -9.05 -14.64
CA ALA A 18 23.55 -8.46 -13.79
C ALA A 18 23.92 -9.37 -12.62
N THR A 19 22.94 -9.91 -11.88
CA THR A 19 23.22 -10.80 -10.75
C THR A 19 23.81 -12.14 -11.19
N PHE A 20 23.38 -12.65 -12.34
CA PHE A 20 23.90 -13.89 -12.91
C PHE A 20 25.35 -13.72 -13.39
N LEU A 21 25.67 -12.63 -14.10
CA LEU A 21 27.02 -12.33 -14.57
C LEU A 21 28.01 -12.08 -13.42
N ILE A 22 27.58 -11.34 -12.39
CA ILE A 22 28.39 -11.14 -11.17
C ILE A 22 28.63 -12.48 -10.46
N GLY A 23 27.59 -13.32 -10.36
CA GLY A 23 27.70 -14.64 -9.75
C GLY A 23 28.64 -15.58 -10.51
N ILE A 24 28.57 -15.59 -11.85
CA ILE A 24 29.50 -16.35 -12.70
C ILE A 24 30.93 -15.82 -12.54
N ALA A 25 31.13 -14.50 -12.52
CA ALA A 25 32.46 -13.93 -12.34
C ALA A 25 33.10 -14.37 -11.01
N VAL A 26 32.31 -14.46 -9.92
CA VAL A 26 32.75 -14.98 -8.62
C VAL A 26 33.10 -16.47 -8.68
N VAL A 27 32.32 -17.28 -9.40
CA VAL A 27 32.62 -18.72 -9.55
C VAL A 27 33.86 -18.95 -10.42
N VAL A 28 34.01 -18.19 -11.51
CA VAL A 28 35.14 -18.29 -12.44
C VAL A 28 36.44 -17.84 -11.78
N THR A 29 36.43 -16.71 -11.06
CA THR A 29 37.61 -16.25 -10.30
C THR A 29 38.05 -17.28 -9.26
N ASP A 30 37.12 -17.91 -8.55
CA ASP A 30 37.43 -18.95 -7.58
C ASP A 30 38.00 -20.23 -8.21
N LEU A 31 37.53 -20.59 -9.41
CA LEU A 31 38.03 -21.71 -10.21
C LEU A 31 39.47 -21.46 -10.71
N PHE A 32 39.78 -20.24 -11.14
CA PHE A 32 41.11 -19.87 -11.65
C PHE A 32 42.16 -19.73 -10.55
N ILE A 33 41.78 -19.29 -9.35
CA ILE A 33 42.71 -19.14 -8.22
C ILE A 33 42.91 -20.50 -7.50
N GLY A 34 42.06 -21.52 -7.76
CA GLY A 34 42.25 -22.88 -7.26
C GLY A 34 42.09 -23.03 -5.74
N VAL A 35 41.36 -22.10 -5.10
CA VAL A 35 41.32 -21.95 -3.63
C VAL A 35 40.30 -22.86 -2.95
N SER A 36 39.31 -23.39 -3.70
CA SER A 36 38.13 -24.03 -3.11
C SER A 36 37.96 -25.49 -3.48
N SER A 37 37.54 -26.30 -2.50
CA SER A 37 37.13 -27.69 -2.69
C SER A 37 35.86 -27.79 -3.56
N PRO A 38 35.66 -28.88 -4.31
CA PRO A 38 34.53 -29.04 -5.24
C PRO A 38 33.15 -28.88 -4.56
N GLU A 39 33.02 -29.24 -3.29
CA GLU A 39 31.80 -29.05 -2.50
C GLU A 39 31.45 -27.57 -2.29
N ARG A 40 32.46 -26.71 -2.07
CA ARG A 40 32.26 -25.26 -1.87
C ARG A 40 31.88 -24.56 -3.18
N LEU A 41 32.33 -25.07 -4.33
CA LEU A 41 31.93 -24.56 -5.64
C LEU A 41 30.45 -24.82 -5.92
N LEU A 42 29.94 -26.02 -5.59
CA LEU A 42 28.52 -26.35 -5.74
C LEU A 42 27.62 -25.44 -4.88
N ILE A 43 28.03 -25.17 -3.63
CA ILE A 43 27.29 -24.26 -2.74
C ILE A 43 27.25 -22.84 -3.34
N LYS A 44 28.38 -22.34 -3.88
CA LYS A 44 28.42 -21.01 -4.53
C LYS A 44 27.49 -20.93 -5.74
N ILE A 45 27.45 -21.97 -6.58
CA ILE A 45 26.53 -22.02 -7.74
C ILE A 45 25.07 -21.98 -7.28
N ILE A 46 24.71 -22.75 -6.25
CA ILE A 46 23.36 -22.76 -5.68
C ILE A 46 22.98 -21.37 -5.15
N VAL A 47 23.90 -20.71 -4.43
CA VAL A 47 23.69 -19.34 -3.92
C VAL A 47 23.50 -18.34 -5.06
N VAL A 48 24.26 -18.44 -6.15
CA VAL A 48 24.12 -17.58 -7.33
C VAL A 48 22.76 -17.76 -8.01
N ILE A 49 22.28 -19.00 -8.14
CA ILE A 49 20.95 -19.30 -8.70
C ILE A 49 19.86 -18.69 -7.81
N ILE A 50 19.93 -18.91 -6.50
CA ILE A 50 18.96 -18.37 -5.53
C ILE A 50 18.96 -16.83 -5.56
N ALA A 51 20.14 -16.19 -5.57
CA ALA A 51 20.28 -14.75 -5.63
C ALA A 51 19.69 -14.17 -6.93
N SER A 52 19.93 -14.84 -8.06
CA SER A 52 19.40 -14.41 -9.37
C SER A 52 17.88 -14.53 -9.43
N CYS A 53 17.31 -15.60 -8.84
CA CYS A 53 15.87 -15.76 -8.69
C CYS A 53 15.28 -14.64 -7.82
N ILE A 54 15.89 -14.30 -6.68
CA ILE A 54 15.42 -13.20 -5.81
C ILE A 54 15.48 -11.86 -6.55
N ALA A 55 16.58 -11.58 -7.26
CA ALA A 55 16.79 -10.33 -7.98
C ALA A 55 15.72 -10.07 -9.07
N PHE A 56 15.19 -11.12 -9.69
CA PHE A 56 14.09 -11.01 -10.65
C PHE A 56 12.78 -10.47 -10.03
N TYR A 57 12.53 -10.74 -8.75
CA TYR A 57 11.32 -10.29 -8.05
C TYR A 57 11.45 -8.88 -7.47
N ILE A 58 12.67 -8.39 -7.21
CA ILE A 58 12.92 -7.07 -6.58
C ILE A 58 12.23 -5.91 -7.34
N PRO A 59 12.33 -5.77 -8.68
CA PRO A 59 11.67 -4.68 -9.41
C PRO A 59 10.15 -4.70 -9.26
N GLY A 60 9.54 -5.89 -9.15
CA GLY A 60 8.10 -6.04 -8.94
C GLY A 60 7.66 -5.63 -7.54
N LEU A 61 8.44 -6.01 -6.53
CA LEU A 61 8.21 -5.61 -5.15
C LEU A 61 8.32 -4.08 -4.99
N LEU A 62 9.39 -3.48 -5.51
CA LEU A 62 9.58 -2.03 -5.47
C LEU A 62 8.39 -1.29 -6.10
N ARG A 63 7.97 -1.69 -7.32
CA ARG A 63 6.82 -1.07 -7.99
C ARG A 63 5.54 -1.17 -7.16
N SER A 64 5.29 -2.33 -6.54
CA SER A 64 4.12 -2.54 -5.68
C SER A 64 4.16 -1.62 -4.44
N ILE A 65 5.33 -1.48 -3.81
CA ILE A 65 5.54 -0.57 -2.68
C ILE A 65 5.31 0.89 -3.11
N TYR A 66 5.89 1.32 -4.23
CA TYR A 66 5.69 2.67 -4.75
C TYR A 66 4.21 2.95 -5.05
N LYS A 67 3.52 2.06 -5.77
CA LYS A 67 2.09 2.21 -6.08
C LYS A 67 1.25 2.30 -4.80
N ARG A 68 1.56 1.46 -3.79
CA ARG A 68 0.88 1.50 -2.50
C ARG A 68 1.14 2.83 -1.76
N GLY A 69 2.37 3.34 -1.82
CA GLY A 69 2.74 4.63 -1.27
C GLY A 69 1.98 5.78 -1.92
N GLU A 70 1.85 5.77 -3.25
CA GLU A 70 1.10 6.79 -3.99
C GLU A 70 -0.40 6.78 -3.63
N ILE A 71 -1.03 5.60 -3.58
CA ILE A 71 -2.42 5.45 -3.14
C ILE A 71 -2.59 5.97 -1.71
N HIS A 72 -1.63 5.71 -0.84
CA HIS A 72 -1.66 6.20 0.53
C HIS A 72 -1.61 7.74 0.58
N LYS A 73 -0.72 8.37 -0.21
CA LYS A 73 -0.63 9.82 -0.31
C LYS A 73 -1.93 10.44 -0.86
N LYS A 74 -2.51 9.86 -1.92
CA LYS A 74 -3.82 10.29 -2.46
C LYS A 74 -4.91 10.27 -1.39
N ARG A 75 -5.01 9.18 -0.62
CA ARG A 75 -5.98 9.07 0.49
C ARG A 75 -5.74 10.07 1.61
N GLN A 76 -4.48 10.33 1.96
CA GLN A 76 -4.14 11.35 2.96
C GLN A 76 -4.56 12.74 2.50
N GLU A 77 -4.31 13.07 1.23
CA GLU A 77 -4.72 14.34 0.63
C GLU A 77 -6.25 14.47 0.62
N LEU A 78 -6.97 13.44 0.16
CA LEU A 78 -8.44 13.44 0.16
C LEU A 78 -9.01 13.68 1.56
N ARG A 79 -8.42 13.05 2.57
CA ARG A 79 -8.79 13.23 3.98
C ARG A 79 -8.55 14.67 4.45
N PHE A 80 -7.49 15.30 3.97
CA PHE A 80 -7.18 16.69 4.25
C PHE A 80 -8.19 17.64 3.58
N LEU A 81 -8.56 17.39 2.33
CA LEU A 81 -9.60 18.17 1.62
C LEU A 81 -10.96 18.07 2.32
N LYS A 82 -11.38 16.85 2.72
CA LYS A 82 -12.58 16.63 3.53
C LYS A 82 -12.56 17.45 4.84
N LYS A 83 -11.39 17.58 5.49
CA LYS A 83 -11.26 18.40 6.70
C LYS A 83 -11.40 19.89 6.41
N ILE A 84 -10.80 20.39 5.33
CA ILE A 84 -10.97 21.80 4.92
C ILE A 84 -12.45 22.09 4.73
N PHE A 85 -13.15 21.23 3.99
CA PHE A 85 -14.58 21.39 3.72
C PHE A 85 -15.40 21.49 5.01
N VAL A 86 -15.18 20.58 5.97
CA VAL A 86 -15.86 20.60 7.28
C VAL A 86 -15.50 21.85 8.08
N MET A 87 -14.22 22.25 8.11
CA MET A 87 -13.77 23.45 8.82
C MET A 87 -14.43 24.71 8.26
N SER A 88 -14.59 24.81 6.94
CA SER A 88 -15.28 25.94 6.31
C SER A 88 -16.75 26.05 6.72
N GLY A 89 -17.38 24.94 7.14
CA GLY A 89 -18.73 24.93 7.73
C GLY A 89 -18.90 25.68 9.03
N SER A 90 -17.81 25.89 9.76
CA SER A 90 -17.83 26.61 11.04
C SER A 90 -17.96 28.13 10.89
N VAL A 91 -17.74 28.67 9.69
CA VAL A 91 -17.76 30.12 9.40
C VAL A 91 -18.96 30.44 8.50
N LYS A 92 -20.04 30.99 9.08
CA LYS A 92 -21.26 31.37 8.34
C LYS A 92 -21.32 32.89 8.09
N PRO A 93 -21.79 33.35 6.91
CA PRO A 93 -22.25 32.57 5.76
C PRO A 93 -21.09 31.92 4.99
N VAL A 94 -21.33 30.73 4.44
CA VAL A 94 -20.30 29.97 3.73
C VAL A 94 -20.22 30.42 2.26
N ASP A 95 -19.03 30.84 1.84
CA ASP A 95 -18.72 31.07 0.43
C ASP A 95 -18.07 29.82 -0.19
N TYR A 96 -18.83 29.09 -1.00
CA TYR A 96 -18.35 27.89 -1.70
C TYR A 96 -17.12 28.13 -2.56
N MET A 97 -17.03 29.29 -3.22
CA MET A 97 -15.86 29.61 -4.05
C MET A 97 -14.60 29.66 -3.20
N GLN A 98 -14.68 30.26 -2.01
CA GLN A 98 -13.56 30.30 -1.07
C GLN A 98 -13.19 28.91 -0.55
N VAL A 99 -14.19 28.06 -0.26
CA VAL A 99 -13.95 26.68 0.18
C VAL A 99 -13.21 25.87 -0.88
N VAL A 100 -13.69 25.91 -2.13
CA VAL A 100 -13.06 25.17 -3.23
C VAL A 100 -11.69 25.76 -3.57
N ASN A 101 -11.51 27.09 -3.52
CA ASN A 101 -10.20 27.71 -3.72
C ASN A 101 -9.18 27.29 -2.64
N ALA A 102 -9.59 27.26 -1.37
CA ALA A 102 -8.74 26.79 -0.28
C ALA A 102 -8.34 25.31 -0.42
N MET A 103 -9.23 24.48 -0.95
CA MET A 103 -8.93 23.10 -1.31
C MET A 103 -7.97 23.02 -2.50
N TYR A 104 -8.20 23.80 -3.55
CA TYR A 104 -7.38 23.85 -4.76
C TYR A 104 -5.92 24.22 -4.44
N GLU A 105 -5.71 25.30 -3.69
CA GLU A 105 -4.38 25.80 -3.32
C GLU A 105 -3.52 24.76 -2.59
N ARG A 106 -4.15 23.88 -1.83
CA ARG A 106 -3.48 22.86 -1.01
C ARG A 106 -3.55 21.45 -1.59
N SER A 107 -4.11 21.30 -2.78
CA SER A 107 -4.22 20.02 -3.47
C SER A 107 -3.10 19.82 -4.49
N PHE A 108 -2.64 18.57 -4.61
CA PHE A 108 -1.70 18.12 -5.62
C PHE A 108 -2.35 17.09 -6.55
N TYR A 109 -2.95 16.03 -5.99
CA TYR A 109 -3.58 14.97 -6.78
C TYR A 109 -4.96 15.35 -7.32
N TYR A 110 -5.71 16.16 -6.58
CA TYR A 110 -7.09 16.54 -6.91
C TYR A 110 -7.21 17.92 -7.57
N ARG A 111 -6.06 18.53 -7.88
CA ARG A 111 -5.98 19.92 -8.32
C ARG A 111 -6.75 20.20 -9.62
N GLN A 112 -6.61 19.30 -10.60
CA GLN A 112 -7.25 19.45 -11.90
C GLN A 112 -8.79 19.40 -11.80
N ASP A 113 -9.32 18.49 -10.99
CA ASP A 113 -10.76 18.35 -10.80
C ASP A 113 -11.33 19.55 -10.03
N LEU A 114 -10.60 20.02 -9.00
CA LEU A 114 -10.97 21.23 -8.26
C LEU A 114 -10.93 22.50 -9.14
N GLU A 115 -9.98 22.58 -10.07
CA GLU A 115 -9.92 23.67 -11.06
C GLU A 115 -11.15 23.69 -11.96
N ARG A 116 -11.53 22.52 -12.51
CA ARG A 116 -12.75 22.37 -13.31
C ARG A 116 -13.99 22.79 -12.51
N ILE A 117 -14.09 22.35 -11.25
CA ILE A 117 -15.19 22.74 -10.37
C ILE A 117 -15.20 24.27 -10.19
N MET A 118 -14.07 24.90 -9.88
CA MET A 118 -13.98 26.37 -9.72
C MET A 118 -14.41 27.13 -10.97
N ASP A 119 -14.01 26.65 -12.15
CA ASP A 119 -14.39 27.29 -13.42
C ASP A 119 -15.89 27.21 -13.69
N VAL A 120 -16.53 26.10 -13.31
CA VAL A 120 -17.99 25.96 -13.37
C VAL A 120 -18.67 26.85 -12.33
N LEU A 121 -18.12 26.95 -11.12
CA LEU A 121 -18.64 27.85 -10.08
C LEU A 121 -18.64 29.33 -10.54
N ARG A 122 -17.65 29.74 -11.36
CA ARG A 122 -17.55 31.10 -11.91
C ARG A 122 -18.53 31.39 -13.04
N LYS A 123 -18.97 30.36 -13.76
CA LYS A 123 -19.83 30.49 -14.95
C LYS A 123 -21.29 30.25 -14.57
N SER A 124 -22.14 31.25 -14.77
CA SER A 124 -23.57 31.13 -14.49
C SER A 124 -24.36 30.31 -15.53
N ASN A 125 -23.83 30.14 -16.74
CA ASN A 125 -24.54 29.54 -17.88
C ASN A 125 -24.37 28.02 -18.03
N ILE A 126 -23.65 27.37 -17.10
CA ILE A 126 -23.41 25.92 -17.16
C ILE A 126 -24.41 25.24 -16.23
N ASP A 127 -25.03 24.17 -16.71
CA ASP A 127 -25.81 23.29 -15.84
C ASP A 127 -24.86 22.54 -14.90
N LYS A 128 -25.00 22.85 -13.62
CA LYS A 128 -24.12 22.35 -12.57
C LYS A 128 -24.48 20.90 -12.22
N GLU A 129 -25.75 20.50 -12.33
CA GLU A 129 -26.17 19.13 -12.07
C GLU A 129 -25.56 18.19 -13.10
N ASP A 130 -25.68 18.55 -14.38
CA ASP A 130 -25.08 17.80 -15.49
C ASP A 130 -23.56 17.69 -15.33
N PHE A 131 -22.87 18.78 -15.00
CA PHE A 131 -21.42 18.77 -14.79
C PHE A 131 -21.00 17.81 -13.67
N PHE A 132 -21.66 17.85 -12.51
CA PHE A 132 -21.33 16.93 -11.42
C PHE A 132 -21.66 15.48 -11.77
N SER A 133 -22.72 15.23 -12.54
CA SER A 133 -23.05 13.89 -13.01
C SER A 133 -21.95 13.31 -13.92
N GLU A 134 -21.43 14.12 -14.85
CA GLU A 134 -20.34 13.74 -15.75
C GLU A 134 -19.05 13.49 -14.96
N LEU A 135 -18.69 14.39 -14.04
CA LEU A 135 -17.51 14.24 -13.17
C LEU A 135 -17.56 12.93 -12.36
N LEU A 136 -18.75 12.56 -11.86
CA LEU A 136 -18.94 11.30 -11.12
C LEU A 136 -18.85 10.06 -12.02
N ILE A 137 -19.18 10.17 -13.31
CA ILE A 137 -19.03 9.08 -14.29
C ILE A 137 -17.56 8.91 -14.69
N GLU A 138 -16.84 10.01 -14.90
CA GLU A 138 -15.41 10.02 -15.25
C GLU A 138 -14.52 9.50 -14.11
N THR A 139 -14.94 9.68 -12.85
CA THR A 139 -14.14 9.31 -11.68
C THR A 139 -14.19 7.80 -11.41
N GLU A 140 -13.09 7.09 -11.66
CA GLU A 140 -12.96 5.65 -11.37
C GLU A 140 -12.85 5.34 -9.87
N ASP A 141 -12.15 6.18 -9.10
CA ASP A 141 -11.88 5.93 -7.68
C ASP A 141 -13.11 6.22 -6.82
N ILE A 142 -13.60 5.19 -6.14
CA ILE A 142 -14.84 5.25 -5.33
C ILE A 142 -14.72 6.30 -4.21
N ASP A 143 -13.56 6.37 -3.53
CA ASP A 143 -13.36 7.30 -2.42
C ASP A 143 -13.46 8.76 -2.91
N SER A 144 -12.88 9.03 -4.08
CA SER A 144 -12.91 10.33 -4.75
C SER A 144 -14.31 10.65 -5.30
N LYS A 145 -15.00 9.67 -5.89
CA LYS A 145 -16.37 9.79 -6.37
C LYS A 145 -17.34 10.18 -5.26
N LEU A 146 -17.27 9.48 -4.11
CA LEU A 146 -18.06 9.80 -2.92
C LEU A 146 -17.77 11.19 -2.36
N PHE A 147 -16.53 11.67 -2.52
CA PHE A 147 -16.19 13.03 -2.12
C PHE A 147 -16.82 14.07 -3.06
N TYR A 148 -16.76 13.86 -4.38
CA TYR A 148 -17.39 14.76 -5.36
C TYR A 148 -18.91 14.79 -5.25
N GLU A 149 -19.54 13.67 -4.91
CA GLU A 149 -20.97 13.63 -4.61
C GLU A 149 -21.32 14.50 -3.40
N LYS A 150 -20.45 14.55 -2.38
CA LYS A 150 -20.67 15.42 -1.21
C LYS A 150 -20.42 16.88 -1.53
N LEU A 151 -19.46 17.19 -2.41
CA LEU A 151 -19.28 18.54 -2.94
C LEU A 151 -20.52 19.00 -3.72
N SER A 152 -21.08 18.14 -4.56
CA SER A 152 -22.29 18.45 -5.32
C SER A 152 -23.49 18.67 -4.38
N ILE A 153 -23.67 17.81 -3.36
CA ILE A 153 -24.72 17.98 -2.34
C ILE A 153 -24.61 19.34 -1.66
N GLY A 154 -23.39 19.72 -1.26
CA GLY A 154 -23.17 21.03 -0.66
C GLY A 154 -23.63 22.09 -1.65
N PHE A 155 -22.97 22.14 -2.80
CA PHE A 155 -23.11 23.24 -3.71
C PHE A 155 -24.53 23.43 -4.28
N LEU A 156 -25.23 22.34 -4.59
CA LEU A 156 -26.54 22.38 -5.23
C LEU A 156 -27.70 22.43 -4.23
N PHE A 157 -27.54 21.87 -3.03
CA PHE A 157 -28.64 21.65 -2.10
C PHE A 157 -28.40 22.31 -0.74
N ASP A 158 -27.60 21.69 0.12
CA ASP A 158 -27.40 22.12 1.51
C ASP A 158 -25.97 21.81 1.99
N PHE A 159 -25.23 22.86 2.33
CA PHE A 159 -23.88 22.73 2.87
C PHE A 159 -23.85 21.98 4.20
N ASP A 160 -24.81 22.27 5.08
CA ASP A 160 -24.86 21.70 6.42
C ASP A 160 -25.16 20.18 6.33
N LEU A 161 -25.92 19.76 5.32
CA LEU A 161 -26.11 18.33 5.00
C LEU A 161 -24.81 17.69 4.50
N ALA A 162 -24.10 18.35 3.58
CA ALA A 162 -22.82 17.85 3.07
C ALA A 162 -21.77 17.70 4.18
N ILE A 163 -21.67 18.67 5.09
CA ILE A 163 -20.78 18.61 6.26
C ILE A 163 -21.11 17.40 7.13
N ARG A 164 -22.38 17.23 7.50
CA ARG A 164 -22.82 16.08 8.33
C ARG A 164 -22.48 14.74 7.68
N ASN A 165 -22.61 14.64 6.36
CA ASN A 165 -22.24 13.44 5.60
C ASN A 165 -20.73 13.18 5.60
N ILE A 166 -19.88 14.22 5.60
CA ILE A 166 -18.43 14.08 5.70
C ILE A 166 -18.00 13.77 7.14
N GLU A 167 -18.63 14.36 8.14
CA GLU A 167 -18.38 14.06 9.56
C GLU A 167 -18.73 12.61 9.91
N ALA A 168 -19.83 12.10 9.35
CA ALA A 168 -20.22 10.70 9.44
C ALA A 168 -19.12 9.77 8.89
N ASP A 169 -18.50 10.11 7.74
CA ASP A 169 -17.36 9.34 7.22
C ASP A 169 -16.21 9.30 8.23
N PHE A 170 -15.83 10.45 8.80
CA PHE A 170 -14.72 10.48 9.76
C PHE A 170 -14.99 9.61 10.99
N SER A 171 -16.23 9.61 11.47
CA SER A 171 -16.67 8.72 12.56
C SER A 171 -16.58 7.25 12.17
N GLN A 172 -17.03 6.89 10.96
CA GLN A 172 -16.94 5.52 10.44
C GLN A 172 -15.49 5.08 10.23
N GLU A 173 -14.64 5.94 9.67
CA GLU A 173 -13.20 5.70 9.50
C GLU A 173 -12.51 5.44 10.85
N LYS A 174 -12.82 6.23 11.88
CA LYS A 174 -12.29 6.05 13.24
C LYS A 174 -12.68 4.68 13.81
N ARG A 175 -13.95 4.28 13.64
CA ARG A 175 -14.44 2.95 14.06
C ARG A 175 -13.79 1.82 13.26
N ALA A 176 -13.62 1.99 11.95
CA ALA A 176 -12.94 1.02 11.09
C ALA A 176 -11.47 0.84 11.50
N TYR A 177 -10.77 1.93 11.80
CA TYR A 177 -9.39 1.90 12.28
C TYR A 177 -9.27 1.19 13.64
N ALA A 178 -10.18 1.45 14.59
CA ALA A 178 -10.22 0.73 15.86
C ALA A 178 -10.44 -0.79 15.65
N ARG A 179 -11.34 -1.18 14.74
CA ARG A 179 -11.54 -2.59 14.36
C ARG A 179 -10.29 -3.22 13.74
N PHE A 180 -9.57 -2.47 12.91
CA PHE A 180 -8.31 -2.94 12.31
C PHE A 180 -7.23 -3.18 13.36
N ILE A 181 -7.04 -2.24 14.30
CA ILE A 181 -6.11 -2.42 15.42
C ILE A 181 -6.47 -3.66 16.22
N LYS A 182 -7.75 -3.81 16.61
CA LYS A 182 -8.21 -4.98 17.38
C LYS A 182 -7.89 -6.29 16.65
N LYS A 183 -8.13 -6.37 15.34
CA LYS A 183 -7.78 -7.56 14.53
C LYS A 183 -6.27 -7.83 14.52
N ARG A 184 -5.44 -6.79 14.40
CA ARG A 184 -3.97 -6.94 14.44
C ARG A 184 -3.47 -7.43 15.79
N VAL A 185 -3.99 -6.88 16.88
CA VAL A 185 -3.67 -7.32 18.25
C VAL A 185 -4.05 -8.79 18.43
N ASN A 186 -5.25 -9.19 17.99
CA ASN A 186 -5.67 -10.59 18.04
C ASN A 186 -4.75 -11.51 17.23
N PHE A 187 -4.31 -11.08 16.04
CA PHE A 187 -3.39 -11.85 15.22
C PHE A 187 -2.02 -12.04 15.88
N ILE A 188 -1.48 -10.98 16.48
CA ILE A 188 -0.24 -11.05 17.27
C ILE A 188 -0.41 -12.02 18.44
N HIS A 189 -1.54 -11.96 19.13
CA HIS A 189 -1.84 -12.85 20.25
C HIS A 189 -1.93 -14.32 19.82
N ILE A 190 -2.60 -14.61 18.70
CA ILE A 190 -2.67 -15.97 18.13
C ILE A 190 -1.26 -16.49 17.81
N ILE A 191 -0.45 -15.69 17.11
CA ILE A 191 0.94 -16.06 16.79
C ILE A 191 1.74 -16.30 18.07
N GLY A 192 1.59 -15.45 19.09
CA GLY A 192 2.26 -15.59 20.38
C GLY A 192 1.91 -16.91 21.09
N ILE A 193 0.62 -17.26 21.14
CA ILE A 193 0.17 -18.53 21.71
C ILE A 193 0.73 -19.71 20.90
N THR A 194 0.61 -19.68 19.58
CA THR A 194 1.12 -20.78 18.73
C THR A 194 2.62 -20.95 18.89
N GLY A 195 3.39 -19.86 18.97
CA GLY A 195 4.83 -19.90 19.22
C GLY A 195 5.17 -20.53 20.58
N LEU A 196 4.41 -20.20 21.62
CA LEU A 196 4.59 -20.78 22.95
C LEU A 196 4.30 -22.29 22.94
N PHE A 197 3.24 -22.74 22.25
CA PHE A 197 2.95 -24.16 22.07
C PHE A 197 4.08 -24.93 21.39
N ILE A 198 4.69 -24.35 20.34
CA ILE A 198 5.83 -24.95 19.64
C ILE A 198 7.05 -25.04 20.58
N ALA A 199 7.36 -23.96 21.31
CA ALA A 199 8.46 -23.96 22.27
C ALA A 199 8.27 -25.01 23.37
N MET A 200 7.04 -25.15 23.88
CA MET A 200 6.70 -26.15 24.89
C MET A 200 6.83 -27.58 24.34
N ALA A 201 6.44 -27.83 23.09
CA ALA A 201 6.61 -29.12 22.44
C ALA A 201 8.10 -29.50 22.27
N ILE A 202 8.94 -28.55 21.84
CA ILE A 202 10.40 -28.76 21.74
C ILE A 202 11.00 -29.07 23.12
N LEU A 203 10.58 -28.33 24.15
CA LEU A 203 11.06 -28.53 25.52
C LEU A 203 10.64 -29.90 26.07
N LEU A 204 9.40 -30.34 25.80
CA LEU A 204 8.94 -31.68 26.16
C LEU A 204 9.73 -32.78 25.46
N ILE A 205 10.01 -32.65 24.16
CA ILE A 205 10.85 -33.59 23.41
C ILE A 205 12.26 -33.64 24.03
N TYR A 206 12.83 -32.49 24.37
CA TYR A 206 14.15 -32.40 25.01
C TYR A 206 14.17 -33.08 26.39
N MET A 207 13.11 -32.92 27.19
CA MET A 207 12.98 -33.60 28.48
C MET A 207 12.72 -35.11 28.35
N LEU A 208 12.11 -35.56 27.25
CA LEU A 208 11.90 -36.98 26.95
C LEU A 208 13.17 -37.67 26.44
N GLN A 209 14.12 -36.91 25.88
CA GLN A 209 15.38 -37.43 25.34
C GLN A 209 16.15 -38.34 26.34
N PRO A 210 16.41 -37.94 27.60
CA PRO A 210 17.07 -38.82 28.56
C PRO A 210 16.23 -40.07 28.93
N TRP A 211 14.91 -40.01 28.85
CA TRP A 211 14.04 -41.18 29.06
C TRP A 211 14.06 -42.14 27.89
N LEU A 212 14.10 -41.62 26.66
CA LEU A 212 14.29 -42.40 25.43
C LEU A 212 15.67 -43.08 25.42
N ASP A 213 16.71 -42.37 25.84
CA ASP A 213 18.06 -42.91 25.98
C ASP A 213 18.12 -44.00 27.08
N ALA A 214 17.39 -43.82 28.18
CA ALA A 214 17.26 -44.83 29.23
C ALA A 214 16.45 -46.07 28.78
N MET A 215 15.42 -45.90 27.95
CA MET A 215 14.64 -47.01 27.38
C MET A 215 15.40 -47.76 26.28
N ASN A 216 16.29 -47.08 25.54
CA ASN A 216 17.19 -47.71 24.58
C ASN A 216 18.34 -48.51 25.24
N PHE A 217 18.40 -48.59 26.58
CA PHE A 217 19.33 -49.45 27.33
C PHE A 217 18.75 -50.83 27.70
N GLN A 218 17.76 -51.33 26.94
CA GLN A 218 17.23 -52.70 27.06
C GLN A 218 17.07 -53.46 25.72
N LEU A 219 17.61 -52.94 24.61
CA LEU A 219 17.66 -53.65 23.32
C LEU A 219 19.10 -53.85 22.84
N LEU A 220 19.92 -54.47 23.70
CA LEU A 220 21.15 -55.17 23.34
C LEU A 220 21.37 -56.33 24.30
#